data_AF-A0A1B7VQ22-F1
#
_entry.id   AF-A0A1B7VQ22-F1
#
_cell.length_a   1.000
_cell.length_b   1.000
_cell.length_c   1.000
_cell.angle_alpha   90.00
_cell.angle_beta   90.00
_cell.angle_gamma   90.00
#
_symmetry.space_group_name_H-M   'P 1'
#
loop_
_entity.id
_entity.type
_entity.pdbx_description
1 polymer ?
#
loop_
_entity_poly.entity_id
_entity_poly.type
_entity_poly.pdbx_seq_one_letter_code
_entity_poly.pdbx_strand_id
1 'polypeptide(L)'
;MKLLLAATLITLFNLCPAFALPEGGVSQKDDTNKCDFPEEPPSATEITVKYPKFNIQIKMAENTNSMLLKNGDILIVDRGTYRYLQCYNKYKTGGRGIFGTLITRGATGYSYQASIPGKPNMFIVHNTDYLDGTNLSYTIALRIVTSKGLTDVTLTGQLGPLIDKEEIANEVKSLKAIADAITIIR
;
A
#
# COMPACT_ATOMS: atom_id res chain seq x y z
N MET A 1 -5.83 43.45 51.53
CA MET A 1 -6.80 42.37 51.84
C MET A 1 -6.12 41.07 51.41
N LYS A 2 -5.61 40.15 52.25
CA LYS A 2 -6.05 39.53 53.51
C LYS A 2 -7.45 38.87 53.46
N LEU A 3 -7.44 37.54 53.55
CA LEU A 3 -8.41 36.48 53.95
C LEU A 3 -8.54 35.41 52.84
N LEU A 4 -8.06 34.15 52.93
CA LEU A 4 -7.92 33.12 53.98
C LEU A 4 -9.23 32.33 54.23
N LEU A 5 -9.08 30.99 54.31
CA LEU A 5 -10.02 29.90 54.68
C LEU A 5 -10.89 29.28 53.57
N ALA A 6 -11.17 27.97 53.54
CA ALA A 6 -10.67 26.78 54.24
C ALA A 6 -11.35 25.52 53.66
N ALA A 7 -10.74 24.38 53.93
CA ALA A 7 -11.14 22.98 53.75
C ALA A 7 -12.65 22.64 53.70
N THR A 8 -12.98 21.54 53.00
CA THR A 8 -13.60 20.40 53.69
C THR A 8 -13.43 19.09 52.93
N LEU A 9 -12.90 18.13 53.67
CA LEU A 9 -12.75 16.71 53.42
C LEU A 9 -14.05 16.03 53.87
N ILE A 10 -14.70 15.25 53.00
CA ILE A 10 -15.66 14.22 53.46
C ILE A 10 -15.42 12.95 52.64
N THR A 11 -14.73 12.01 53.26
CA THR A 11 -14.79 10.57 52.97
C THR A 11 -16.03 10.00 53.64
N LEU A 12 -16.81 9.20 52.90
CA LEU A 12 -17.75 8.23 53.45
C LEU A 12 -17.59 6.92 52.68
N PHE A 13 -16.82 6.00 53.27
CA PHE A 13 -16.95 4.56 53.08
C PHE A 13 -18.28 4.11 53.70
N ASN A 14 -19.13 3.37 52.98
CA ASN A 14 -19.41 1.96 53.28
C ASN A 14 -20.64 1.36 52.56
N LEU A 15 -20.44 0.10 52.14
CA LEU A 15 -21.36 -1.05 52.15
C LEU A 15 -22.35 -1.32 50.99
N CYS A 16 -21.95 -2.32 50.18
CA CYS A 16 -22.71 -3.46 49.63
C CYS A 16 -23.74 -3.25 48.48
N PRO A 17 -24.03 -4.28 47.64
CA PRO A 17 -23.56 -5.67 47.70
C PRO A 17 -22.84 -6.16 46.41
N ALA A 18 -22.09 -7.23 46.59
CA ALA A 18 -21.59 -8.10 45.54
C ALA A 18 -22.76 -8.62 44.69
N PHE A 19 -22.85 -8.15 43.44
CA PHE A 19 -23.66 -8.81 42.43
C PHE A 19 -22.89 -10.04 41.95
N ALA A 20 -23.41 -11.22 42.31
CA ALA A 20 -23.03 -12.47 41.69
C ALA A 20 -23.24 -12.35 40.17
N LEU A 21 -22.14 -12.42 39.41
CA LEU A 21 -22.21 -12.61 37.97
C LEU A 21 -22.73 -14.03 37.72
N PRO A 22 -23.79 -14.22 36.91
CA PRO A 22 -24.18 -15.55 36.51
C PRO A 22 -23.07 -16.17 35.66
N GLU A 23 -22.50 -17.28 36.16
CA GLU A 23 -21.80 -18.27 35.36
C GLU A 23 -22.82 -18.87 34.37
N GLY A 24 -22.82 -18.35 33.15
CA GLY A 24 -23.85 -18.71 32.19
C GLY A 24 -23.50 -18.26 30.78
N GLY A 25 -22.73 -19.11 30.10
CA GLY A 25 -22.65 -19.10 28.64
C GLY A 25 -21.70 -18.06 28.07
N VAL A 26 -20.47 -18.49 27.78
CA VAL A 26 -19.73 -17.96 26.65
C VAL A 26 -20.58 -18.24 25.41
N SER A 27 -21.50 -17.33 25.08
CA SER A 27 -21.99 -17.22 23.72
C SER A 27 -20.86 -16.58 22.93
N GLN A 28 -19.85 -17.39 22.57
CA GLN A 28 -18.94 -17.10 21.48
C GLN A 28 -19.81 -16.95 20.24
N LYS A 29 -20.23 -15.71 20.00
CA LYS A 29 -20.85 -15.32 18.75
C LYS A 29 -19.74 -15.42 17.73
N ASP A 30 -19.87 -16.43 16.88
CA ASP A 30 -18.99 -16.83 15.79
C ASP A 30 -18.29 -15.63 15.13
N ASP A 31 -17.01 -15.42 15.45
CA ASP A 31 -16.19 -14.30 14.97
C ASP A 31 -15.56 -14.63 13.60
N THR A 32 -16.27 -15.42 12.79
CA THR A 32 -15.93 -15.61 11.38
C THR A 32 -16.26 -14.33 10.61
N ASN A 33 -15.22 -13.71 10.03
CA ASN A 33 -15.27 -12.75 8.91
C ASN A 33 -15.01 -11.25 9.20
N LYS A 34 -14.13 -10.89 10.13
CA LYS A 34 -13.54 -9.54 10.13
C LYS A 34 -12.11 -9.54 9.60
N CYS A 35 -12.00 -9.52 8.28
CA CYS A 35 -10.74 -9.19 7.61
C CYS A 35 -10.59 -7.66 7.55
N ASP A 36 -10.45 -7.03 8.71
CA ASP A 36 -10.23 -5.59 8.82
C ASP A 36 -8.85 -5.35 9.42
N PHE A 37 -7.91 -4.95 8.56
CA PHE A 37 -6.56 -4.59 8.95
C PHE A 37 -6.30 -3.19 8.40
N PRO A 38 -5.98 -2.21 9.27
CA PRO A 38 -5.71 -0.85 8.81
C PRO A 38 -4.42 -0.82 7.99
N GLU A 39 -4.34 0.12 7.04
CA GLU A 39 -3.09 0.45 6.37
C GLU A 39 -2.05 0.94 7.38
N GLU A 40 -0.82 0.47 7.24
CA GLU A 40 0.28 0.86 8.11
C GLU A 40 1.15 1.94 7.44
N PRO A 41 1.54 3.02 8.17
CA PRO A 41 2.50 3.98 7.64
C PRO A 41 3.87 3.31 7.43
N PRO A 42 4.71 3.81 6.50
CA PRO A 42 6.05 3.25 6.28
C PRO A 42 6.92 3.26 7.55
N SER A 43 7.63 2.17 7.81
CA SER A 43 8.64 2.08 8.87
C SER A 43 9.75 3.10 8.66
N ALA A 44 10.33 3.59 9.76
CA ALA A 44 11.53 4.43 9.73
C ALA A 44 12.80 3.64 9.30
N THR A 45 12.77 2.32 9.44
CA THR A 45 13.84 1.42 8.99
C THR A 45 13.61 0.95 7.56
N GLU A 46 14.71 0.83 6.81
CA GLU A 46 14.67 0.38 5.43
C GLU A 46 15.42 -0.94 5.25
N ILE A 47 14.90 -1.77 4.36
CA ILE A 47 15.50 -3.01 3.90
C ILE A 47 15.74 -2.93 2.39
N THR A 48 16.71 -3.68 1.88
CA THR A 48 16.91 -3.85 0.44
C THR A 48 16.43 -5.23 0.02
N VAL A 49 15.41 -5.27 -0.84
CA VAL A 49 14.85 -6.51 -1.37
C VAL A 49 15.31 -6.69 -2.82
N LYS A 50 15.82 -7.88 -3.14
CA LYS A 50 16.28 -8.23 -4.48
C LYS A 50 15.17 -8.94 -5.26
N TYR A 51 15.02 -8.59 -6.54
CA TYR A 51 14.12 -9.23 -7.48
C TYR A 51 14.90 -9.76 -8.69
N PRO A 52 15.58 -10.93 -8.56
CA PRO A 52 16.49 -11.44 -9.58
C PRO A 52 15.83 -11.68 -10.94
N LYS A 53 14.53 -12.03 -10.96
CA LYS A 53 13.76 -12.22 -12.20
C LYS A 53 13.75 -10.97 -13.08
N PHE A 54 13.81 -9.79 -12.47
CA PHE A 54 13.75 -8.49 -13.14
C PHE A 54 15.09 -7.75 -13.14
N ASN A 55 16.18 -8.35 -12.60
CA ASN A 55 17.48 -7.70 -12.45
C ASN A 55 17.42 -6.34 -11.73
N ILE A 56 16.57 -6.21 -10.71
CA ILE A 56 16.49 -5.02 -9.87
C ILE A 56 16.55 -5.38 -8.39
N GLN A 57 16.97 -4.42 -7.58
CA GLN A 57 16.76 -4.41 -6.14
C GLN A 57 16.17 -3.06 -5.75
N ILE A 58 15.38 -3.07 -4.69
CA ILE A 58 14.63 -1.88 -4.25
C ILE A 58 14.86 -1.69 -2.76
N LYS A 59 15.19 -0.47 -2.37
CA LYS A 59 15.23 -0.04 -0.97
C LYS A 59 13.81 0.36 -0.54
N MET A 60 13.27 -0.25 0.50
CA MET A 60 11.88 -0.05 0.94
C MET A 60 11.77 -0.13 2.45
N ALA A 61 10.68 0.38 3.02
CA ALA A 61 10.43 0.30 4.45
C ALA A 61 10.32 -1.16 4.93
N GLU A 62 10.84 -1.47 6.12
CA GLU A 62 10.90 -2.83 6.67
C GLU A 62 9.52 -3.48 6.90
N ASN A 63 8.47 -2.67 7.04
CA ASN A 63 7.10 -3.15 7.17
C ASN A 63 6.38 -3.33 5.82
N THR A 64 7.09 -3.30 4.71
CA THR A 64 6.55 -3.71 3.41
C THR A 64 6.71 -5.21 3.19
N ASN A 65 5.80 -5.79 2.42
CA ASN A 65 5.82 -7.20 2.02
C ASN A 65 5.64 -7.32 0.51
N SER A 66 6.32 -8.32 -0.06
CA SER A 66 6.25 -8.62 -1.49
C SER A 66 5.55 -9.96 -1.72
N MET A 67 4.60 -9.98 -2.64
CA MET A 67 3.81 -11.14 -3.02
C MET A 67 4.06 -11.50 -4.47
N LEU A 68 4.47 -12.75 -4.72
CA LEU A 68 4.50 -13.31 -6.06
C LEU A 68 3.07 -13.68 -6.49
N LEU A 69 2.57 -13.04 -7.53
CA LEU A 69 1.27 -13.34 -8.12
C LEU A 69 1.34 -14.57 -9.04
N LYS A 70 0.18 -15.18 -9.33
CA LYS A 70 0.10 -16.39 -10.17
C LYS A 70 0.65 -16.21 -11.59
N ASN A 71 0.53 -15.00 -12.14
CA ASN A 71 1.07 -14.65 -13.45
C ASN A 71 2.59 -14.34 -13.40
N GLY A 72 3.19 -14.40 -12.21
CA GLY A 72 4.61 -14.16 -11.99
C GLY A 72 5.00 -12.70 -11.77
N ASP A 73 4.03 -11.79 -11.65
CA ASP A 73 4.25 -10.40 -11.24
C ASP A 73 4.49 -10.32 -9.73
N ILE A 74 5.00 -9.19 -9.26
CA ILE A 74 5.27 -8.96 -7.84
C ILE A 74 4.48 -7.76 -7.36
N LEU A 75 3.61 -7.97 -6.38
CA LEU A 75 2.88 -6.91 -5.70
C LEU A 75 3.57 -6.60 -4.36
N ILE A 76 3.93 -5.34 -4.16
CA ILE A 76 4.50 -4.83 -2.91
C ILE A 76 3.43 -4.02 -2.19
N VAL A 77 3.18 -4.34 -0.92
CA VAL A 77 2.16 -3.70 -0.07
C VAL A 77 2.70 -3.49 1.34
N ASP A 78 2.08 -2.63 2.12
CA ASP A 78 2.35 -2.56 3.55
C ASP A 78 1.87 -3.83 4.27
N ARG A 79 2.33 -4.03 5.52
CA ARG A 79 2.02 -5.20 6.33
C ARG A 79 0.53 -5.31 6.69
N GLY A 80 -0.15 -4.20 6.91
CA GLY A 80 -1.59 -4.18 7.17
C GLY A 80 -2.36 -4.71 5.96
N THR A 81 -2.11 -4.15 4.79
CA THR A 81 -2.69 -4.60 3.52
C THR A 81 -2.33 -6.06 3.22
N TYR A 82 -1.09 -6.48 3.47
CA TYR A 82 -0.70 -7.88 3.29
C TYR A 82 -1.54 -8.85 4.14
N ARG A 83 -1.76 -8.54 5.42
CA ARG A 83 -2.60 -9.35 6.32
C ARG A 83 -4.06 -9.37 5.88
N TYR A 84 -4.57 -8.23 5.41
CA TYR A 84 -5.89 -8.13 4.79
C TYR A 84 -6.01 -9.12 3.61
N LEU A 85 -5.05 -9.14 2.69
CA LEU A 85 -5.07 -10.06 1.54
C LEU A 85 -5.01 -11.53 1.93
N GLN A 86 -4.16 -11.88 2.90
CA GLN A 86 -4.09 -13.25 3.41
C GLN A 86 -5.43 -13.71 4.00
N CYS A 87 -6.11 -12.82 4.72
CA CYS A 87 -7.43 -13.10 5.29
C CYS A 87 -8.49 -13.29 4.20
N TYR A 88 -8.59 -12.39 3.22
CA TYR A 88 -9.58 -12.49 2.13
C TYR A 88 -9.36 -13.71 1.23
N ASN A 89 -8.11 -14.06 0.91
CA ASN A 89 -7.80 -15.22 0.09
C ASN A 89 -8.29 -16.54 0.73
N LYS A 90 -8.28 -16.61 2.07
CA LYS A 90 -8.85 -17.74 2.82
C LYS A 90 -10.35 -17.93 2.56
N TYR A 91 -11.08 -16.85 2.32
CA TYR A 91 -12.54 -16.85 2.17
C TYR A 91 -13.03 -16.71 0.71
N LYS A 92 -12.13 -16.61 -0.27
CA LYS A 92 -12.43 -16.54 -1.72
C LYS A 92 -13.43 -15.43 -2.12
N THR A 93 -13.60 -14.40 -1.32
CA THR A 93 -14.48 -13.27 -1.61
C THR A 93 -13.77 -12.28 -2.55
N GLY A 94 -14.48 -11.84 -3.59
CA GLY A 94 -13.96 -11.08 -4.74
C GLY A 94 -13.14 -9.84 -4.41
N GLY A 95 -12.25 -9.49 -5.35
CA GLY A 95 -11.20 -8.47 -5.19
C GLY A 95 -11.75 -7.05 -5.14
N ARG A 96 -11.40 -6.35 -4.06
CA ARG A 96 -11.33 -4.88 -4.09
C ARG A 96 -10.03 -4.47 -4.78
N GLY A 97 -10.00 -3.26 -5.34
CA GLY A 97 -8.74 -2.63 -5.72
C GLY A 97 -7.83 -2.56 -4.49
N ILE A 98 -6.57 -2.94 -4.66
CA ILE A 98 -5.58 -3.00 -3.58
C ILE A 98 -4.57 -1.90 -3.85
N PHE A 99 -4.29 -1.08 -2.85
CA PHE A 99 -3.22 -0.09 -2.92
C PHE A 99 -1.86 -0.76 -2.78
N GLY A 100 -0.92 -0.45 -3.67
CA GLY A 100 0.41 -1.05 -3.64
C GLY A 100 1.24 -0.72 -4.87
N THR A 101 2.44 -1.28 -4.95
CA THR A 101 3.34 -1.14 -6.10
C THR A 101 3.44 -2.48 -6.82
N LEU A 102 3.11 -2.51 -8.10
CA LEU A 102 3.15 -3.72 -8.92
C LEU A 102 4.36 -3.69 -9.86
N ILE A 103 5.15 -4.76 -9.84
CA ILE A 103 6.28 -4.99 -10.74
C ILE A 103 5.88 -6.06 -11.73
N THR A 104 5.91 -5.72 -13.02
CA THR A 104 5.51 -6.60 -14.12
C THR A 104 6.58 -6.68 -15.19
N ARG A 105 6.45 -7.67 -16.08
CA ARG A 105 7.21 -7.65 -17.34
C ARG A 105 6.68 -6.49 -18.19
N GLY A 106 7.59 -5.70 -18.77
CA GLY A 106 7.20 -4.46 -19.43
C GLY A 106 6.28 -4.68 -20.64
N ALA A 107 5.23 -3.85 -20.73
CA ALA A 107 4.22 -3.93 -21.77
C ALA A 107 4.65 -3.22 -23.08
N THR A 108 4.20 -3.71 -24.22
CA THR A 108 4.33 -2.98 -25.49
C THR A 108 3.17 -1.99 -25.64
N GLY A 109 3.41 -0.80 -26.20
CA GLY A 109 2.31 0.12 -26.59
C GLY A 109 2.20 1.45 -25.85
N TYR A 110 3.19 1.84 -25.03
CA TYR A 110 3.22 3.20 -24.48
C TYR A 110 3.47 4.25 -25.58
N SER A 111 2.74 5.36 -25.52
CA SER A 111 2.76 6.43 -26.53
C SER A 111 3.77 7.53 -26.23
N TYR A 112 4.15 7.70 -24.97
CA TYR A 112 5.13 8.69 -24.52
C TYR A 112 6.15 8.10 -23.56
N GLN A 113 7.37 8.65 -23.59
CA GLN A 113 8.48 8.27 -22.75
C GLN A 113 9.30 9.50 -22.34
N ALA A 114 9.50 9.69 -21.04
CA ALA A 114 10.38 10.70 -20.47
C ALA A 114 11.49 10.05 -19.63
N SER A 115 12.74 10.38 -19.92
CA SER A 115 13.89 9.90 -19.13
C SER A 115 13.89 10.43 -17.71
N ILE A 116 14.34 9.61 -16.76
CA ILE A 116 14.58 10.05 -15.39
C ILE A 116 16.01 10.61 -15.29
N PRO A 117 16.19 11.88 -14.87
CA PRO A 117 17.51 12.48 -14.71
C PRO A 117 18.44 11.61 -13.84
N GLY A 118 19.67 11.39 -14.31
CA GLY A 118 20.66 10.57 -13.59
C GLY A 118 20.41 9.05 -13.63
N LYS A 119 19.32 8.58 -14.24
CA LYS A 119 18.95 7.16 -14.32
C LYS A 119 18.72 6.76 -15.80
N PRO A 120 19.79 6.54 -16.60
CA PRO A 120 19.69 6.38 -18.06
C PRO A 120 18.88 5.16 -18.54
N ASN A 121 18.63 4.20 -17.65
CA ASN A 121 17.85 2.99 -17.93
C ASN A 121 16.42 3.07 -17.39
N MET A 122 15.97 4.24 -16.94
CA MET A 122 14.66 4.42 -16.32
C MET A 122 13.89 5.56 -16.98
N PHE A 123 12.61 5.30 -17.21
CA PHE A 123 11.74 6.21 -17.95
C PHE A 123 10.35 6.22 -17.33
N ILE A 124 9.72 7.38 -17.30
CA ILE A 124 8.28 7.47 -17.12
C ILE A 124 7.64 7.24 -18.48
N VAL A 125 6.80 6.22 -18.58
CA VAL A 125 6.03 5.90 -19.78
C VAL A 125 4.55 6.08 -19.52
N HIS A 126 3.80 6.51 -20.53
CA HIS A 126 2.34 6.54 -20.44
C HIS A 126 1.67 6.12 -21.73
N ASN A 127 0.47 5.55 -21.60
CA ASN A 127 -0.47 5.34 -22.68
C ASN A 127 -1.73 6.16 -22.37
N THR A 128 -2.40 6.61 -23.43
CA THR A 128 -3.66 7.34 -23.32
C THR A 128 -4.73 6.59 -24.10
N ASP A 129 -5.78 6.21 -23.40
CA ASP A 129 -6.95 5.54 -23.96
C ASP A 129 -8.19 6.43 -23.79
N TYR A 130 -9.21 6.25 -24.63
CA TYR A 130 -10.50 6.93 -24.43
C TYR A 130 -11.44 6.01 -23.67
N LEU A 131 -12.08 6.52 -22.61
CA LEU A 131 -13.01 5.75 -21.79
C LEU A 131 -14.41 5.66 -22.41
N ASP A 132 -14.88 6.76 -22.99
CA ASP A 132 -16.22 6.93 -23.53
C ASP A 132 -16.24 7.76 -24.82
N GLY A 133 -15.09 7.88 -25.48
CA GLY A 133 -14.91 8.71 -26.68
C GLY A 133 -14.72 10.21 -26.41
N THR A 134 -14.82 10.65 -25.14
CA THR A 134 -14.60 12.05 -24.74
C THR A 134 -13.55 12.22 -23.65
N ASN A 135 -13.52 11.32 -22.67
CA ASN A 135 -12.60 11.36 -21.55
C ASN A 135 -11.35 10.53 -21.82
N LEU A 136 -10.18 11.17 -21.70
CA LEU A 136 -8.87 10.52 -21.78
C LEU A 136 -8.53 9.86 -20.45
N SER A 137 -8.08 8.62 -20.53
CA SER A 137 -7.58 7.78 -19.45
C SER A 137 -6.08 7.61 -19.61
N TYR A 138 -5.32 7.88 -18.56
CA TYR A 138 -3.88 7.69 -18.56
C TYR A 138 -3.50 6.44 -17.78
N THR A 139 -2.70 5.58 -18.42
CA THR A 139 -1.94 4.54 -17.72
C THR A 139 -0.49 4.99 -17.66
N ILE A 140 0.07 5.13 -16.47
CA ILE A 140 1.44 5.62 -16.25
C ILE A 140 2.25 4.52 -15.56
N ALA A 141 3.50 4.34 -15.98
CA ALA A 141 4.42 3.42 -15.35
C ALA A 141 5.84 3.99 -15.30
N LEU A 142 6.62 3.51 -14.34
CA LEU A 142 8.07 3.57 -14.37
C LEU A 142 8.60 2.36 -15.13
N ARG A 143 9.16 2.60 -16.31
CA ARG A 143 9.86 1.61 -17.13
C ARG A 143 11.33 1.53 -16.77
N ILE A 144 11.83 0.31 -16.61
CA ILE A 144 13.23 0.01 -16.32
C ILE A 144 13.76 -0.94 -17.39
N VAL A 145 14.86 -0.55 -18.02
CA VAL A 145 15.57 -1.36 -19.03
C VAL A 145 16.70 -2.12 -18.35
N THR A 146 16.62 -3.45 -18.38
CA THR A 146 17.64 -4.32 -17.77
C THR A 146 18.15 -5.33 -18.79
N SER A 147 19.21 -6.07 -18.44
CA SER A 147 19.69 -7.20 -19.25
C SER A 147 18.71 -8.38 -19.32
N LYS A 148 17.66 -8.40 -18.48
CA LYS A 148 16.54 -9.36 -18.56
C LYS A 148 15.36 -8.86 -19.40
N GLY A 149 15.47 -7.67 -19.97
CA GLY A 149 14.44 -7.01 -20.77
C GLY A 149 13.78 -5.84 -20.03
N LEU A 150 12.57 -5.51 -20.47
CA LEU A 150 11.77 -4.41 -19.92
C LEU A 150 11.03 -4.86 -18.66
N THR A 151 11.06 -4.01 -17.65
CA THR A 151 10.29 -4.14 -16.40
C THR A 151 9.48 -2.87 -16.21
N ASP A 152 8.19 -2.99 -15.93
CA ASP A 152 7.36 -1.83 -15.60
C ASP A 152 6.96 -1.89 -14.13
N VAL A 153 6.93 -0.73 -13.50
CA VAL A 153 6.49 -0.52 -12.12
C VAL A 153 5.32 0.45 -12.13
N THR A 154 4.18 0.03 -11.61
CA THR A 154 2.96 0.84 -11.52
C THR A 154 2.48 0.95 -10.07
N LEU A 155 1.71 1.99 -9.78
CA LEU A 155 0.92 2.03 -8.56
C LEU A 155 -0.43 1.38 -8.83
N THR A 156 -0.91 0.64 -7.85
CA THR A 156 -2.20 -0.05 -7.85
C THR A 156 -3.09 0.57 -6.79
N GLY A 157 -4.41 0.42 -6.93
CA GLY A 157 -5.40 0.87 -5.95
C GLY A 157 -6.18 2.12 -6.37
N GLN A 158 -5.83 2.76 -7.48
CA GLN A 158 -6.67 3.80 -8.04
C GLN A 158 -8.06 3.27 -8.42
N LEU A 159 -9.09 3.93 -7.90
CA LEU A 159 -10.50 3.66 -8.20
C LEU A 159 -10.84 4.27 -9.56
N GLY A 160 -10.25 3.71 -10.62
CA GLY A 160 -10.49 4.12 -11.98
C GLY A 160 -9.27 4.71 -12.69
N PRO A 161 -9.45 5.07 -13.96
CA PRO A 161 -8.40 5.65 -14.80
C PRO A 161 -8.02 7.06 -14.32
N LEU A 162 -6.75 7.43 -14.51
CA LEU A 162 -6.27 8.79 -14.28
C LEU A 162 -6.81 9.73 -15.35
N ILE A 163 -7.54 10.76 -14.94
CA ILE A 163 -8.12 11.76 -15.86
C ILE A 163 -7.65 13.17 -15.47
N ASP A 164 -7.41 13.41 -14.18
CA ASP A 164 -7.01 14.70 -13.67
C ASP A 164 -5.49 14.96 -13.77
N LYS A 165 -5.11 16.19 -14.11
CA LYS A 165 -3.69 16.57 -14.29
C LYS A 165 -2.89 16.55 -12.99
N GLU A 166 -3.52 16.89 -11.87
CA GLU A 166 -2.88 16.86 -10.56
C GLU A 166 -2.63 15.42 -10.12
N GLU A 167 -3.61 14.52 -10.32
CA GLU A 167 -3.44 13.08 -10.07
C GLU A 167 -2.29 12.50 -10.89
N ILE A 168 -2.23 12.83 -12.19
CA ILE A 168 -1.13 12.44 -13.08
C ILE A 168 0.21 12.96 -12.55
N ALA A 169 0.28 14.20 -12.10
CA ALA A 169 1.52 14.78 -11.56
C ALA A 169 1.96 14.09 -10.25
N ASN A 170 1.01 13.75 -9.38
CA ASN A 170 1.25 13.03 -8.13
C ASN A 170 1.71 11.59 -8.37
N GLU A 171 1.13 10.91 -9.35
CA GLU A 171 1.54 9.58 -9.81
C GLU A 171 3.01 9.62 -10.30
N VAL A 172 3.33 10.56 -11.19
CA VAL A 172 4.69 10.74 -11.73
C VAL A 172 5.70 11.07 -10.62
N LYS A 173 5.32 11.90 -9.65
CA LYS A 173 6.16 12.21 -8.49
C LYS A 173 6.47 10.96 -7.67
N SER A 174 5.46 10.15 -7.41
CA SER A 174 5.59 8.90 -6.65
C SER A 174 6.47 7.88 -7.38
N LEU A 175 6.29 7.72 -8.70
CA LEU A 175 7.12 6.86 -9.54
C LEU A 175 8.58 7.31 -9.59
N LYS A 176 8.86 8.62 -9.56
CA LYS A 176 10.23 9.14 -9.46
C LYS A 176 10.88 8.80 -8.12
N ALA A 177 10.15 8.91 -7.01
CA ALA A 177 10.65 8.49 -5.70
C ALA A 177 10.96 6.99 -5.67
N ILE A 178 10.13 6.17 -6.32
CA ILE A 178 10.42 4.74 -6.50
C ILE A 178 11.68 4.54 -7.35
N ALA A 179 11.84 5.26 -8.46
CA ALA A 179 13.03 5.16 -9.31
C ALA A 179 14.33 5.43 -8.53
N ASP A 180 14.30 6.38 -7.58
CA ASP A 180 15.43 6.67 -6.72
C ASP A 180 15.81 5.50 -5.80
N ALA A 181 14.80 4.79 -5.28
CA ALA A 181 14.96 3.60 -4.45
C ALA A 181 15.42 2.35 -5.23
N ILE A 182 15.31 2.34 -6.56
CA ILE A 182 15.67 1.20 -7.40
C ILE A 182 17.14 1.25 -7.82
N THR A 183 17.80 0.09 -7.74
CA THR A 183 19.11 -0.18 -8.32
C THR A 183 19.03 -1.37 -9.28
N ILE A 184 19.61 -1.24 -10.48
CA ILE A 184 19.72 -2.35 -11.44
C ILE A 184 20.88 -3.25 -11.04
N ILE A 185 20.61 -4.54 -10.91
CA ILE A 185 21.61 -5.58 -10.64
C ILE A 185 22.32 -5.89 -11.97
N ARG A 186 23.64 -5.71 -12.00
CA ARG A 186 24.49 -5.99 -13.16
C ARG A 186 25.00 -7.42 -13.14
#